data_AF-A0A948PBI2-F1
#
_entry.id   AF-A0A948PBI2-F1
#
_cell.length_a   1.000
_cell.length_b   1.000
_cell.length_c   1.000
_cell.angle_alpha   90.00
_cell.angle_beta   90.00
_cell.angle_gamma   90.00
#
_symmetry.space_group_name_H-M   'P 1'
#
loop_
_entity.id
_entity.type
_entity.pdbx_description
1 polymer ?
#
loop_
_entity_poly.entity_id
_entity_poly.type
_entity_poly.pdbx_seq_one_letter_code
_entity_poly.pdbx_strand_id
1 'polypeptide(L)' 'MKAAPRHIMIRKVNWWWYLAPIVPIVALGYAALLNWLPSWALLVAVFAFFMWLFSLAFTAFAVLMRRRQQRKETRL' A
#
# COMPACT_ATOMS: atom_id res chain seq x y z
N MET A 1 -38.61 5.15 -0.95
CA MET A 1 -37.71 5.45 0.18
C MET A 1 -36.27 5.32 -0.31
N LYS A 2 -35.50 6.42 -0.40
CA LYS A 2 -34.11 6.41 -0.89
C LYS A 2 -33.21 5.75 0.17
N ALA A 3 -32.61 4.62 -0.15
CA ALA A 3 -31.67 3.93 0.72
C ALA A 3 -30.49 4.86 1.02
N ALA A 4 -30.29 5.20 2.30
CA ALA A 4 -29.13 5.98 2.74
C ALA A 4 -27.84 5.25 2.32
N PRO A 5 -26.82 5.96 1.79
CA PRO A 5 -25.57 5.35 1.37
C PRO A 5 -24.94 4.68 2.58
N ARG A 6 -24.93 3.34 2.56
CA ARG A 6 -24.35 2.52 3.63
C ARG A 6 -22.86 2.82 3.64
N HIS A 7 -22.43 3.70 4.55
CA HIS A 7 -21.03 4.04 4.74
C HIS A 7 -20.32 2.75 5.12
N ILE A 8 -19.65 2.13 4.15
CA ILE A 8 -18.86 0.92 4.36
C ILE A 8 -17.68 1.37 5.21
N MET A 9 -17.91 1.43 6.52
CA MET A 9 -16.86 1.72 7.49
C MET A 9 -15.97 0.50 7.46
N ILE A 10 -14.92 0.55 6.64
CA ILE A 10 -13.88 -0.48 6.50
C ILE A 10 -13.18 -0.57 7.86
N ARG A 11 -13.79 -1.35 8.78
CA ARG A 11 -13.42 -1.47 10.20
C ARG A 11 -12.08 -2.18 10.40
N LYS A 12 -11.60 -2.88 9.37
CA LYS A 12 -10.29 -3.54 9.34
C LYS A 12 -9.65 -3.31 7.97
N VAL A 13 -8.67 -2.43 7.90
CA VAL A 13 -7.72 -2.42 6.78
C VAL A 13 -6.94 -3.73 6.89
N ASN A 14 -7.22 -4.68 5.99
CA ASN A 14 -6.52 -5.96 5.98
C ASN A 14 -5.09 -5.70 5.52
N TRP A 15 -4.12 -5.80 6.43
CA TRP A 15 -2.70 -5.57 6.15
C TRP A 15 -2.17 -6.44 4.99
N TRP A 16 -2.82 -7.57 4.71
CA TRP A 16 -2.57 -8.41 3.54
C TRP A 16 -2.68 -7.68 2.20
N TRP A 17 -3.51 -6.64 2.08
CA TRP A 17 -3.55 -5.83 0.84
C TRP A 17 -2.26 -5.05 0.59
N TYR A 18 -1.45 -4.78 1.62
CA TYR A 18 -0.12 -4.19 1.42
C TYR A 18 0.89 -5.18 0.87
N LEU A 19 0.70 -6.48 1.11
CA LEU A 19 1.52 -7.55 0.54
C LEU A 19 1.18 -7.80 -0.94
N ALA A 20 -0.05 -7.54 -1.37
CA ALA A 20 -0.46 -7.80 -2.75
C ALA A 20 0.46 -7.11 -3.79
N PRO A 21 0.88 -5.84 -3.61
CA PRO A 21 1.82 -5.22 -4.55
C PRO A 21 3.30 -5.61 -4.36
N ILE A 22 3.74 -6.18 -3.23
CA ILE A 22 5.15 -6.63 -3.11
C ILE A 22 5.41 -7.89 -3.94
N VAL A 23 4.40 -8.77 -4.05
CA VAL A 23 4.47 -10.02 -4.81
C VAL A 23 4.91 -9.80 -6.27
N PRO A 24 4.24 -8.95 -7.08
CA PRO A 24 4.66 -8.72 -8.47
C PRO A 24 6.01 -8.01 -8.58
N ILE A 25 6.36 -7.13 -7.62
CA ILE A 25 7.67 -6.43 -7.62
C ILE A 25 8.81 -7.44 -7.44
N VAL A 26 8.68 -8.32 -6.46
CA VAL A 26 9.67 -9.38 -6.20
C VAL A 26 9.69 -10.38 -7.35
N ALA A 27 8.54 -10.76 -7.90
CA ALA A 27 8.47 -11.67 -9.05
C ALA A 27 9.18 -11.10 -10.29
N LEU A 28 9.00 -9.81 -10.59
CA LEU A 28 9.69 -9.12 -11.69
C LEU A 28 11.19 -9.03 -11.45
N GLY A 29 11.62 -8.67 -10.24
CA GLY A 29 13.04 -8.63 -9.88
C GLY A 29 13.70 -10.01 -9.97
N TYR A 30 13.00 -11.05 -9.52
CA TYR A 30 13.49 -12.44 -9.59
C TYR A 30 13.56 -12.95 -11.04
N ALA A 31 12.55 -12.65 -11.87
CA ALA A 31 12.55 -13.01 -13.29
C ALA A 31 13.67 -12.29 -14.07
N ALA A 32 14.01 -11.06 -13.69
CA ALA A 32 15.17 -10.35 -14.24
C ALA A 32 16.50 -11.00 -13.83
N LEU A 33 16.63 -11.48 -12.59
CA LEU A 33 17.83 -12.19 -12.11
C LEU A 33 18.06 -13.53 -12.83
N LEU A 34 16.99 -14.20 -13.25
CA LEU A 34 17.04 -15.44 -14.04
C LEU A 34 17.42 -15.22 -15.51
N ASN A 35 17.76 -13.98 -15.93
CA ASN A 35 17.94 -13.58 -17.33
C ASN A 35 16.72 -13.83 -18.22
N TRP A 36 15.54 -14.06 -17.63
CA TRP A 36 14.28 -14.18 -18.36
C TRP A 36 13.78 -12.81 -18.86
N LEU A 37 14.17 -11.73 -18.18
CA LEU A 37 13.90 -10.36 -18.60
C LEU A 37 15.19 -9.58 -18.83
N PRO A 38 15.17 -8.59 -19.76
CA PRO A 38 16.29 -7.71 -20.00
C PRO A 38 16.67 -6.91 -18.75
N SER A 39 17.95 -6.52 -18.64
CA SER A 39 18.53 -5.81 -17.50
C SER A 39 17.80 -4.50 -17.15
N TRP A 40 17.13 -3.86 -18.10
CA TRP A 40 16.25 -2.71 -17.87
C TRP A 40 15.06 -3.02 -16.95
N ALA A 41 14.56 -4.26 -16.94
CA ALA A 41 13.48 -4.70 -16.06
C ALA A 41 13.89 -4.67 -14.58
N LEU A 42 15.18 -4.85 -14.29
CA LEU A 42 15.73 -4.74 -12.94
C LEU A 42 15.64 -3.29 -12.44
N LEU A 43 15.91 -2.30 -13.30
CA LEU A 43 15.69 -0.89 -12.97
C LEU A 43 14.22 -0.60 -12.69
N VAL A 44 13.31 -1.13 -13.51
CA VAL A 44 11.86 -0.97 -13.30
C VAL A 44 11.42 -1.63 -11.99
N ALA A 45 11.91 -2.83 -11.68
CA ALA A 45 11.60 -3.52 -10.43
C ALA A 45 12.10 -2.74 -9.21
N VAL A 46 13.32 -2.22 -9.25
CA VAL A 46 13.87 -1.37 -8.17
C VAL A 46 13.07 -0.08 -8.04
N PHE A 47 12.74 0.58 -9.14
CA PHE A 47 11.90 1.78 -9.13
C PHE A 47 10.51 1.50 -8.53
N ALA A 48 9.85 0.42 -8.95
CA ALA A 48 8.57 -0.01 -8.41
C ALA A 48 8.66 -0.35 -6.92
N PHE A 49 9.76 -0.97 -6.48
CA PHE A 49 10.03 -1.25 -5.07
C PHE A 49 10.11 0.04 -4.24
N PHE A 50 10.85 1.05 -4.71
CA PHE A 50 10.90 2.35 -4.04
C PHE A 50 9.52 3.03 -4.01
N MET A 51 8.79 3.04 -5.12
CA MET A 51 7.42 3.58 -5.17
C MET A 51 6.49 2.89 -4.17
N TRP A 52 6.56 1.57 -4.06
CA TRP A 52 5.80 0.80 -3.09
C TRP A 52 6.18 1.17 -1.65
N LEU A 53 7.48 1.29 -1.36
CA LEU A 53 7.98 1.68 -0.04
C LEU A 53 7.45 3.05 0.38
N PHE A 54 7.51 4.04 -0.52
CA PHE A 54 6.95 5.37 -0.29
C PHE A 54 5.44 5.33 -0.07
N SER A 55 4.69 4.55 -0.87
CA SER A 55 3.24 4.38 -0.69
C SER A 55 2.88 3.79 0.68
N LEU A 56 3.66 2.80 1.14
CA LEU A 56 3.49 2.19 2.45
C LEU A 56 3.82 3.19 3.57
N ALA A 57 4.93 3.94 3.46
CA ALA A 57 5.31 4.98 4.41
C ALA A 57 4.24 6.08 4.49
N PHE A 58 3.73 6.55 3.35
CA PHE A 58 2.69 7.57 3.29
C PHE A 58 1.40 7.09 3.92
N THR A 59 1.03 5.82 3.68
CA THR A 59 -0.18 5.30 4.30
C THR A 59 -0.02 5.07 5.80
N ALA A 60 1.13 4.55 6.25
CA ALA A 60 1.43 4.40 7.67
C ALA A 60 1.37 5.76 8.38
N PHE A 61 1.93 6.80 7.76
CA PHE A 61 1.86 8.17 8.25
C PHE A 61 0.41 8.69 8.29
N ALA A 62 -0.37 8.51 7.23
CA ALA A 62 -1.77 8.92 7.18
C ALA A 62 -2.64 8.21 8.23
N VAL A 63 -2.42 6.91 8.45
CA VAL A 63 -3.10 6.13 9.48
C VAL A 63 -2.71 6.62 10.88
N LEU A 64 -1.43 6.89 11.12
CA LEU A 64 -0.94 7.42 12.38
C LEU A 64 -1.50 8.83 12.67
N MET A 65 -1.56 9.68 11.65
CA MET A 65 -2.08 11.05 11.76
C MET A 65 -3.60 11.05 11.97
N ARG A 66 -4.36 10.19 11.27
CA ARG A 66 -5.80 9.97 11.54
C ARG A 66 -6.06 9.51 12.97
N ARG A 67 -5.23 8.60 13.51
CA ARG A 67 -5.33 8.19 14.94
C ARG A 67 -5.09 9.34 15.91
N ARG A 68 -4.18 10.28 15.58
CA ARG A 68 -3.94 11.48 16.40
C ARG A 68 -5.13 12.46 16.36
N GLN A 69 -5.77 12.64 15.20
CA GLN A 69 -6.96 13.50 15.08
C GLN A 69 -8.17 12.94 15.85
N GLN A 70 -8.44 11.64 15.77
CA GLN A 70 -9.57 11.03 16.50
C GLN A 70 -9.48 11.17 18.03
N ARG A 71 -8.27 11.25 18.60
CA ARG A 71 -8.09 11.50 20.06
C ARG A 71 -8.48 12.90 20.51
N LYS A 72 -8.45 13.91 19.63
CA LYS A 72 -8.82 15.29 19.98
C LYS A 72 -10.33 15.47 20.07
N GLU A 73 -11.08 14.76 19.24
CA GLU A 73 -12.55 14.86 19.18
C GLU A 73 -13.25 14.20 20.38
N THR A 74 -12.64 13.20 21.02
CA THR A 74 -13.21 12.56 22.23
C THR A 74 -12.97 13.35 23.52
N ARG A 75 -12.28 14.51 23.46
CA ARG A 75 -11.96 15.35 24.62
C ARG A 75 -12.63 16.73 24.61
N LEU A 76 -13.50 16.99 23.63
CA LEU A 76 -14.38 18.16 23.56
C LEU A 76 -15.81 17.72 23.82
#